data_AF-A0A454JLI4-F1
#
_entry.id   AF-A0A454JLI4-F1
#
_cell.length_a   1.000
_cell.length_b   1.000
_cell.length_c   1.000
_cell.angle_alpha   90.00
_cell.angle_beta   90.00
_cell.angle_gamma   90.00
#
_symmetry.space_group_name_H-M   'P 1'
#
loop_
_entity.id
_entity.type
_entity.pdbx_description
1 polymer ?
#
loop_
_entity_poly.entity_id
_entity_poly.type
_entity_poly.pdbx_seq_one_letter_code
_entity_poly.pdbx_strand_id
1 'polypeptide(L)'
;MYSFADIFSTMRYHLHLLLQHFPFVLMHVAALLLAWRCLRRGYMQCCRQMPCMRCAERTEQYQQYLLIVMVLISLLLSLALFYSLRITLYLANDYVYMAGVLLGWRRGWPVMLVAILCTACRAYLLGSDLIWQVYILLDVLIYYLIGSVLHKMLYLGLEDFSWNEILFVCVNKVMVSLVSAACWVLLMQDSWFAGFNILLFRLIAWPLVSLPVIFLLLIILSSDYRQCRTHCYG
;
A
#
# COMPACT_ATOMS: atom_id res chain seq x y z
N MET A 1 21.47 -22.45 19.82
CA MET A 1 20.03 -22.44 20.17
C MET A 1 19.70 -21.08 20.73
N TYR A 2 18.76 -20.35 20.14
CA TYR A 2 18.31 -19.05 20.67
C TYR A 2 17.49 -19.27 21.93
N SER A 3 17.69 -18.44 22.94
CA SER A 3 16.90 -18.48 24.16
C SER A 3 15.57 -17.74 23.93
N PHE A 4 14.51 -18.10 24.67
CA PHE A 4 13.26 -17.34 24.63
C PHE A 4 13.47 -15.85 24.98
N ALA A 5 14.49 -15.52 25.77
CA ALA A 5 14.85 -14.13 26.10
C ALA A 5 15.27 -13.31 24.87
N ASP A 6 15.95 -13.92 23.90
CA ASP A 6 16.36 -13.26 22.66
C ASP A 6 15.16 -12.93 21.76
N ILE A 7 14.15 -13.81 21.75
CA ILE A 7 12.89 -13.59 21.03
C ILE A 7 12.12 -12.42 21.66
N PHE A 8 12.00 -12.38 22.99
CA PHE A 8 11.33 -11.29 23.70
C PHE A 8 12.05 -9.95 23.54
N SER A 9 13.37 -9.93 23.56
CA SER A 9 14.14 -8.69 23.35
C SER A 9 13.94 -8.15 21.92
N THR A 10 13.92 -9.05 20.93
CA THR A 10 13.66 -8.71 19.53
C THR A 10 12.24 -8.17 19.33
N MET A 11 11.23 -8.80 19.95
CA MET A 11 9.85 -8.30 19.93
C MET A 11 9.72 -6.92 20.58
N ARG A 12 10.37 -6.69 21.72
CA ARG A 12 10.36 -5.39 22.41
C ARG A 12 11.01 -4.31 21.56
N TYR A 13 12.11 -4.63 20.86
CA TYR A 13 12.74 -3.72 19.91
C TYR A 13 11.79 -3.34 18.76
N HIS A 14 11.10 -4.32 18.17
CA HIS A 14 10.15 -4.06 17.08
C HIS A 14 8.92 -3.26 17.56
N LEU A 15 8.43 -3.53 18.77
CA LEU A 15 7.34 -2.75 19.37
C LEU A 15 7.74 -1.30 19.63
N HIS A 16 8.96 -1.07 20.12
CA HIS A 16 9.46 0.28 20.32
C HIS A 16 9.62 1.02 18.98
N LEU A 17 10.12 0.33 17.96
CA LEU A 17 10.25 0.86 16.61
C LEU A 17 8.88 1.22 16.03
N LEU A 18 7.88 0.35 16.19
CA LEU A 18 6.48 0.63 15.82
C LEU A 18 5.94 1.89 16.48
N LEU A 19 6.11 2.04 17.80
CA LEU A 19 5.63 3.20 18.55
C LEU A 19 6.29 4.50 18.08
N GLN A 20 7.59 4.46 17.79
CA GLN A 20 8.30 5.59 17.19
C GLN A 20 7.76 5.92 15.79
N HIS A 21 7.32 4.92 15.04
CA HIS A 21 6.87 5.10 13.66
C HIS A 21 5.39 5.52 13.55
N PHE A 22 4.60 5.32 14.61
CA PHE A 22 3.17 5.57 14.65
C PHE A 22 2.75 7.01 14.26
N PRO A 23 3.44 8.08 14.69
CA PRO A 23 3.11 9.44 14.24
C PRO A 23 3.21 9.63 12.72
N PHE A 24 4.13 8.93 12.06
CA PHE A 24 4.30 9.00 10.61
C PHE A 24 3.20 8.24 9.86
N VAL A 25 2.62 7.21 10.49
CA VAL A 25 1.41 6.56 9.99
C VAL A 25 0.24 7.53 10.05
N LEU A 26 0.08 8.25 11.16
CA LEU A 26 -0.94 9.29 11.30
C LEU A 26 -0.78 10.40 10.25
N MET A 27 0.45 10.78 9.89
CA MET A 27 0.68 11.72 8.80
C MET A 27 0.25 11.18 7.44
N HIS A 28 0.50 9.91 7.14
CA HIS A 28 -0.03 9.30 5.91
C HIS A 28 -1.55 9.22 5.90
N VAL A 29 -2.18 8.94 7.05
CA VAL A 29 -3.65 8.98 7.20
C VAL A 29 -4.18 10.39 6.96
N ALA A 30 -3.56 11.42 7.57
CA ALA A 30 -3.94 12.80 7.37
C ALA A 30 -3.79 13.23 5.90
N ALA A 31 -2.67 12.84 5.26
CA ALA A 31 -2.42 13.11 3.85
C ALA A 31 -3.41 12.39 2.94
N LEU A 32 -3.79 11.15 3.26
CA LEU A 32 -4.85 10.42 2.56
C LEU A 32 -6.18 11.17 2.64
N LEU A 33 -6.58 11.61 3.83
CA LEU A 33 -7.82 12.35 4.02
C LEU A 33 -7.82 13.69 3.27
N LEU A 34 -6.69 14.39 3.23
CA LEU A 34 -6.53 15.63 2.46
C LEU A 34 -6.60 15.39 0.95
N ALA A 35 -5.83 14.42 0.43
CA ALA A 35 -5.83 14.04 -0.98
C ALA A 35 -7.23 13.60 -1.42
N TRP A 36 -7.87 12.77 -0.60
CA TRP A 36 -9.25 12.34 -0.77
C TRP A 36 -10.21 13.54 -0.88
N ARG A 37 -10.20 14.45 0.10
CA ARG A 37 -11.07 15.63 0.10
C ARG A 37 -10.87 16.53 -1.12
N CYS A 38 -9.63 16.73 -1.54
CA CYS A 38 -9.30 17.55 -2.70
C CYS A 38 -9.83 16.92 -4.00
N LEU A 39 -9.56 15.63 -4.21
CA LEU A 39 -9.94 14.94 -5.45
C LEU A 39 -11.44 14.62 -5.50
N ARG A 40 -12.08 14.35 -4.35
CA ARG A 40 -13.51 14.02 -4.26
C ARG A 40 -14.42 15.12 -4.79
N ARG A 41 -14.07 16.40 -4.56
CA ARG A 41 -14.90 17.54 -5.01
C ARG A 41 -15.07 17.55 -6.53
N GLY A 42 -13.99 17.35 -7.28
CA GLY A 42 -14.04 17.27 -8.75
C GLY A 42 -14.75 16.01 -9.25
N TYR A 43 -14.52 14.87 -8.57
CA TYR A 43 -15.18 13.60 -8.89
C TYR A 43 -16.72 13.69 -8.75
N MET A 44 -17.22 14.18 -7.61
CA MET A 44 -18.66 14.24 -7.34
C MET A 44 -19.42 15.19 -8.27
N GLN A 45 -18.79 16.27 -8.73
CA GLN A 45 -19.38 17.17 -9.73
C GLN A 45 -19.55 16.48 -11.08
N CYS A 46 -18.54 15.73 -11.54
CA CYS A 46 -18.60 14.96 -12.78
C CYS A 46 -19.64 13.83 -12.72
N CYS A 47 -19.75 13.12 -11.60
CA CYS A 47 -20.72 12.04 -11.42
C CYS A 47 -22.17 12.52 -11.57
N ARG A 48 -22.50 13.74 -11.13
CA ARG A 48 -23.85 14.31 -11.25
C ARG A 48 -24.25 14.68 -12.68
N GLN A 49 -23.28 14.84 -13.57
CA GLN A 49 -23.49 15.37 -14.92
C GLN A 49 -23.44 14.29 -16.01
N MET A 50 -23.12 13.03 -15.67
CA MET A 50 -22.83 11.98 -16.65
C MET A 50 -23.76 10.77 -16.52
N PRO A 51 -24.02 10.06 -17.64
CA PRO A 51 -24.78 8.80 -17.61
C PRO A 51 -24.02 7.69 -16.85
N CYS A 52 -24.77 6.77 -16.22
CA CYS A 52 -24.29 5.79 -15.25
C CYS A 52 -23.08 4.94 -15.72
N MET A 53 -23.08 4.49 -16.98
CA MET A 53 -21.95 3.72 -17.56
C MET A 53 -20.62 4.49 -17.53
N ARG A 54 -20.67 5.81 -17.69
CA ARG A 54 -19.47 6.67 -17.62
C ARG A 54 -19.05 6.98 -16.18
N CYS A 55 -19.93 6.82 -15.16
CA CYS A 55 -19.52 6.97 -13.76
C CYS A 55 -18.54 5.86 -13.34
N ALA A 56 -18.75 4.62 -13.78
CA ALA A 56 -17.86 3.50 -13.44
C ALA A 56 -16.42 3.74 -13.92
N GLU A 57 -16.24 4.07 -15.20
CA GLU A 57 -14.91 4.38 -15.77
C GLU A 57 -14.24 5.58 -15.10
N ARG A 58 -15.02 6.61 -14.73
CA ARG A 58 -14.51 7.77 -13.99
C ARG A 58 -14.13 7.45 -12.55
N THR A 59 -14.83 6.51 -11.92
CA THR A 59 -14.49 6.04 -10.56
C THR A 59 -13.12 5.37 -10.57
N GLU A 60 -12.86 4.53 -11.57
CA GLU A 60 -11.56 3.88 -11.70
C GLU A 60 -10.43 4.87 -12.00
N GLN A 61 -10.67 5.87 -12.86
CA GLN A 61 -9.71 6.96 -13.07
C GLN A 61 -9.44 7.74 -11.78
N TYR A 62 -10.49 8.06 -11.03
CA TYR A 62 -10.39 8.75 -9.74
C TYR A 62 -9.55 7.94 -8.74
N GLN A 63 -9.80 6.64 -8.61
CA GLN A 63 -9.02 5.73 -7.76
C GLN A 63 -7.55 5.68 -8.20
N GLN A 64 -7.30 5.59 -9.51
CA GLN A 64 -5.95 5.62 -10.05
C GLN A 64 -5.21 6.92 -9.70
N TYR A 65 -5.85 8.08 -9.87
CA TYR A 65 -5.24 9.37 -9.51
C TYR A 65 -4.98 9.49 -8.01
N LEU A 66 -5.92 9.05 -7.17
CA LEU A 66 -5.74 9.04 -5.72
C LEU A 66 -4.53 8.19 -5.32
N LEU A 67 -4.40 6.98 -5.89
CA LEU A 67 -3.27 6.10 -5.60
C LEU A 67 -1.93 6.68 -6.08
N ILE A 68 -1.89 7.29 -7.27
CA ILE A 68 -0.69 7.99 -7.78
C ILE A 68 -0.28 9.11 -6.83
N VAL A 69 -1.24 9.95 -6.40
CA VAL A 69 -0.97 11.03 -5.45
C VAL A 69 -0.44 10.48 -4.13
N MET A 70 -1.01 9.39 -3.62
CA MET A 70 -0.54 8.77 -2.38
C MET A 70 0.86 8.16 -2.51
N VAL A 71 1.23 7.60 -3.66
CA VAL A 71 2.60 7.14 -3.95
C VAL A 71 3.58 8.33 -3.91
N LEU A 72 3.25 9.44 -4.56
CA LEU A 72 4.08 10.64 -4.57
C LEU A 72 4.23 11.26 -3.17
N ILE A 73 3.14 11.35 -2.41
CA ILE A 73 3.18 11.81 -1.02
C ILE A 73 4.06 10.89 -0.18
N SER A 74 3.96 9.57 -0.36
CA SER A 74 4.78 8.63 0.39
C SER A 74 6.27 8.76 0.07
N LEU A 75 6.63 9.06 -1.19
CA LEU A 75 8.00 9.40 -1.57
C LEU A 75 8.47 10.67 -0.84
N LEU A 76 7.71 11.76 -0.93
CA LEU A 76 8.07 13.04 -0.32
C LEU A 76 8.23 12.91 1.19
N LEU A 77 7.29 12.23 1.86
CA LEU A 77 7.37 11.99 3.30
C LEU A 77 8.56 11.09 3.64
N SER A 78 8.81 10.03 2.87
CA SER A 78 9.97 9.17 3.10
C SER A 78 11.29 9.95 3.01
N LEU A 79 11.44 10.83 2.03
CA LEU A 79 12.66 11.64 1.87
C LEU A 79 12.79 12.65 3.00
N ALA A 80 11.71 13.38 3.32
CA ALA A 80 11.71 14.36 4.41
C ALA A 80 12.08 13.71 5.75
N LEU A 81 11.51 12.54 6.06
CA LEU A 81 11.78 11.79 7.28
C LEU A 81 13.20 11.22 7.32
N PHE A 82 13.73 10.78 6.18
CA PHE A 82 15.09 10.29 6.11
C PHE A 82 16.10 11.41 6.38
N TYR A 83 15.97 12.56 5.71
CA TYR A 83 16.93 13.66 5.87
C TYR A 83 16.83 14.36 7.23
N SER A 84 15.62 14.43 7.83
CA SER A 84 15.42 15.08 9.12
C SER A 84 15.66 14.18 10.34
N LEU A 85 15.17 12.93 10.28
CA LEU A 85 15.09 12.03 11.44
C LEU A 85 15.79 10.69 11.22
N ARG A 86 16.34 10.43 10.02
CA ARG A 86 16.91 9.13 9.60
C ARG A 86 15.93 7.97 9.69
N ILE A 87 14.65 8.25 9.48
CA ILE A 87 13.58 7.23 9.53
C ILE A 87 13.21 6.79 8.12
N THR A 88 13.15 5.47 7.90
CA THR A 88 12.88 4.84 6.60
C THR A 88 11.48 4.25 6.54
N LEU A 89 10.46 5.10 6.43
CA LEU A 89 9.07 4.68 6.19
C LEU A 89 8.65 4.98 4.75
N TYR A 90 8.19 3.95 4.02
CA TYR A 90 7.76 4.09 2.62
C TYR A 90 6.59 3.15 2.30
N LEU A 91 5.38 3.70 2.21
CA LEU A 91 4.11 2.96 2.04
C LEU A 91 3.68 2.82 0.56
N ALA A 92 4.51 3.23 -0.40
CA ALA A 92 4.14 3.17 -1.81
C ALA A 92 3.75 1.75 -2.27
N ASN A 93 4.43 0.72 -1.76
CA ASN A 93 4.13 -0.67 -2.12
C ASN A 93 2.70 -1.05 -1.72
N ASP A 94 2.20 -0.55 -0.58
CA ASP A 94 0.82 -0.79 -0.16
C ASP A 94 -0.18 -0.15 -1.12
N TYR A 95 0.09 1.07 -1.62
CA TYR A 95 -0.76 1.69 -2.65
C TYR A 95 -0.68 0.97 -4.00
N VAL A 96 0.47 0.38 -4.35
CA VAL A 96 0.61 -0.47 -5.55
C VAL A 96 -0.19 -1.76 -5.41
N TYR A 97 -0.15 -2.39 -4.24
CA TYR A 97 -1.00 -3.53 -3.93
C TYR A 97 -2.48 -3.18 -4.09
N MET A 98 -2.89 -2.02 -3.55
CA MET A 98 -4.26 -1.51 -3.71
C MET A 98 -4.62 -1.21 -5.17
N ALA A 99 -3.68 -0.72 -5.98
CA ALA A 99 -3.90 -0.54 -7.42
C ALA A 99 -4.18 -1.88 -8.11
N GLY A 100 -3.44 -2.93 -7.74
CA GLY A 100 -3.71 -4.28 -8.22
C GLY A 100 -5.10 -4.77 -7.82
N VAL A 101 -5.49 -4.59 -6.55
CA VAL A 101 -6.79 -5.04 -6.02
C VAL A 101 -7.97 -4.29 -6.64
N LEU A 102 -7.88 -2.98 -6.75
CA LEU A 102 -9.01 -2.12 -7.16
C LEU A 102 -9.16 -2.01 -8.68
N LEU A 103 -8.04 -1.84 -9.39
CA LEU A 103 -8.04 -1.53 -10.83
C LEU A 103 -7.68 -2.75 -11.69
N GLY A 104 -7.20 -3.82 -11.06
CA GLY A 104 -6.73 -5.02 -11.74
C GLY A 104 -5.50 -4.78 -12.62
N TRP A 105 -5.12 -5.83 -13.35
CA TRP A 105 -3.90 -5.84 -14.16
C TRP A 105 -3.88 -4.78 -15.28
N ARG A 106 -5.04 -4.50 -15.90
CA ARG A 106 -5.11 -3.66 -17.10
C ARG A 106 -5.05 -2.17 -16.78
N ARG A 107 -5.62 -1.74 -15.65
CA ARG A 107 -5.74 -0.31 -15.30
C ARG A 107 -4.84 0.09 -14.13
N GLY A 108 -4.35 -0.87 -13.33
CA GLY A 108 -3.47 -0.59 -12.20
C GLY A 108 -1.99 -0.36 -12.53
N TRP A 109 -1.52 -0.80 -13.71
CA TRP A 109 -0.09 -0.75 -14.07
C TRP A 109 0.53 0.66 -14.07
N PRO A 110 -0.19 1.76 -14.37
CA PRO A 110 0.40 3.09 -14.29
C PRO A 110 0.79 3.48 -12.86
N VAL A 111 0.03 3.03 -11.85
CA VAL A 111 0.39 3.25 -10.43
C VAL A 111 1.67 2.50 -10.09
N MET A 112 1.79 1.24 -10.54
CA MET A 112 3.01 0.44 -10.39
C MET A 112 4.20 1.13 -11.06
N LEU A 113 4.04 1.65 -12.28
CA LEU A 113 5.12 2.32 -12.99
C LEU A 113 5.59 3.58 -12.26
N VAL A 114 4.66 4.41 -11.77
CA VAL A 114 5.00 5.58 -10.94
C VAL A 114 5.74 5.15 -9.68
N ALA A 115 5.30 4.08 -9.01
CA ALA A 115 5.96 3.58 -7.81
C ALA A 115 7.37 3.04 -8.10
N ILE A 116 7.60 2.37 -9.24
CA ILE A 116 8.93 1.93 -9.68
C ILE A 116 9.84 3.15 -9.87
N LEU A 117 9.36 4.19 -10.56
CA LEU A 117 10.13 5.43 -10.75
C LEU A 117 10.45 6.13 -9.43
N CYS A 118 9.46 6.24 -8.52
CA CYS A 118 9.66 6.82 -7.19
C CYS A 118 10.68 6.02 -6.37
N THR A 119 10.61 4.69 -6.47
CA THR A 119 11.54 3.78 -5.79
C THR A 119 12.95 3.92 -6.33
N ALA A 120 13.12 3.97 -7.65
CA ALA A 120 14.43 4.18 -8.28
C ALA A 120 15.02 5.54 -7.89
N CYS A 121 14.20 6.60 -7.90
CA CYS A 121 14.59 7.94 -7.45
C CYS A 121 15.04 7.92 -5.98
N ARG A 122 14.25 7.30 -5.10
CA ARG A 122 14.59 7.14 -3.68
C ARG A 122 15.88 6.36 -3.50
N ALA A 123 16.07 5.24 -4.20
CA ALA A 123 17.27 4.43 -4.10
C ALA A 123 18.52 5.19 -4.55
N TYR A 124 18.41 5.97 -5.63
CA TYR A 124 19.49 6.84 -6.12
C TYR A 124 19.87 7.90 -5.09
N LEU A 125 18.88 8.60 -4.50
CA LEU A 125 19.11 9.63 -3.50
C LEU A 125 19.69 9.10 -2.17
N LEU A 126 19.33 7.86 -1.82
CA LEU A 126 19.76 7.22 -0.58
C LEU A 126 21.06 6.40 -0.73
N GLY A 127 21.60 6.25 -1.95
CA GLY A 127 22.83 5.49 -2.21
C GLY A 127 22.70 3.99 -1.89
N SER A 128 21.57 3.38 -2.23
CA SER A 128 21.31 1.97 -1.89
C SER A 128 22.08 0.96 -2.73
N ASP A 129 22.46 -0.18 -2.12
CA ASP A 129 23.14 -1.29 -2.82
C ASP A 129 22.30 -1.93 -3.94
N LEU A 130 22.98 -2.47 -4.94
CA LEU A 130 22.35 -3.06 -6.14
C LEU A 130 21.40 -4.22 -5.79
N ILE A 131 21.78 -5.08 -4.84
CA ILE A 131 20.92 -6.20 -4.39
C ILE A 131 19.66 -5.67 -3.69
N TRP A 132 19.78 -4.60 -2.90
CA TRP A 132 18.64 -3.95 -2.27
C TRP A 132 17.69 -3.33 -3.30
N GLN A 133 18.24 -2.69 -4.34
CA GLN A 133 17.46 -2.14 -5.43
C GLN A 133 16.66 -3.22 -6.17
N VAL A 134 17.30 -4.34 -6.52
CA VAL A 134 16.65 -5.49 -7.17
C VAL A 134 15.53 -6.04 -6.30
N TYR A 135 15.78 -6.21 -5.00
CA TYR A 135 14.74 -6.65 -4.08
C TYR A 135 13.55 -5.69 -4.01
N ILE A 136 13.78 -4.38 -3.89
CA ILE A 136 12.64 -3.44 -3.80
C ILE A 136 11.83 -3.45 -5.10
N LEU A 137 12.47 -3.58 -6.26
CA LEU A 137 11.77 -3.72 -7.54
C LEU A 137 10.92 -4.99 -7.59
N LEU A 138 11.47 -6.13 -7.15
CA LEU A 138 10.72 -7.38 -7.00
C LEU A 138 9.57 -7.24 -6.01
N ASP A 139 9.77 -6.52 -4.91
CA ASP A 139 8.74 -6.27 -3.91
C ASP A 139 7.55 -5.52 -4.50
N VAL A 140 7.80 -4.46 -5.27
CA VAL A 140 6.75 -3.70 -5.99
C VAL A 140 5.98 -4.61 -6.95
N LEU A 141 6.69 -5.46 -7.71
CA LEU A 141 6.07 -6.40 -8.64
C LEU A 141 5.22 -7.45 -7.93
N ILE A 142 5.72 -8.04 -6.83
CA ILE A 142 4.99 -9.03 -6.03
C ILE A 142 3.69 -8.43 -5.49
N TYR A 143 3.77 -7.22 -4.94
CA TYR A 143 2.61 -6.50 -4.40
C TYR A 143 1.56 -6.25 -5.49
N TYR A 144 1.99 -5.79 -6.66
CA TYR A 144 1.09 -5.54 -7.78
C TYR A 144 0.46 -6.82 -8.34
N LEU A 145 1.26 -7.87 -8.55
CA LEU A 145 0.83 -9.14 -9.13
C LEU A 145 -0.19 -9.83 -8.23
N ILE A 146 0.11 -9.97 -6.94
CA ILE A 146 -0.83 -10.60 -6.01
C ILE A 146 -2.10 -9.77 -5.87
N GLY A 147 -1.99 -8.43 -5.79
CA GLY A 147 -3.16 -7.55 -5.82
C GLY A 147 -4.03 -7.77 -7.06
N SER A 148 -3.41 -7.87 -8.24
CA SER A 148 -4.10 -8.12 -9.51
C SER A 148 -4.76 -9.51 -9.59
N VAL A 149 -4.18 -10.51 -8.93
CA VAL A 149 -4.79 -11.84 -8.80
C VAL A 149 -6.02 -11.77 -7.89
N LEU A 150 -5.92 -11.05 -6.76
CA LEU A 150 -7.05 -10.86 -5.85
C LEU A 150 -8.22 -10.14 -6.50
N HIS A 151 -7.95 -9.15 -7.35
CA HIS A 151 -8.99 -8.50 -8.14
C HIS A 151 -9.82 -9.51 -8.95
N LYS A 152 -9.16 -10.48 -9.60
CA LYS A 152 -9.83 -11.56 -10.34
C LYS A 152 -10.58 -12.51 -9.43
N MET A 153 -9.99 -12.88 -8.28
CA MET A 153 -10.60 -13.84 -7.34
C MET A 153 -11.85 -13.28 -6.67
N LEU A 154 -11.83 -12.01 -6.30
CA LEU A 154 -12.95 -11.35 -5.65
C LEU A 154 -14.06 -10.96 -6.63
N TYR A 155 -13.86 -11.15 -7.95
CA TYR A 155 -14.79 -10.70 -8.99
C TYR A 155 -15.26 -9.25 -8.72
N LEU A 156 -14.31 -8.39 -8.32
CA LEU A 156 -14.57 -7.01 -7.91
C LEU A 156 -15.03 -6.16 -9.12
N GLY A 157 -16.27 -6.36 -9.55
CA GLY A 157 -17.10 -5.23 -9.91
C GLY A 157 -17.27 -4.42 -8.64
N LEU A 158 -17.01 -3.12 -8.68
CA LEU A 158 -17.05 -2.18 -7.55
C LEU A 158 -18.38 -2.14 -6.75
N GLU A 159 -19.31 -3.04 -7.03
CA GLU A 159 -20.62 -3.16 -6.42
C GLU A 159 -20.48 -3.77 -5.02
N ASP A 160 -20.37 -2.88 -4.03
CA ASP A 160 -20.50 -3.12 -2.60
C ASP A 160 -19.44 -4.01 -1.96
N PHE A 161 -18.24 -3.43 -1.76
CA PHE A 161 -17.23 -4.00 -0.85
C PHE A 161 -17.86 -4.34 0.51
N SER A 162 -18.04 -5.63 0.77
CA SER A 162 -18.50 -6.11 2.06
C SER A 162 -17.37 -6.06 3.10
N TRP A 163 -17.71 -6.02 4.39
CA TRP A 163 -16.71 -6.11 5.46
C TRP A 163 -15.82 -7.36 5.31
N ASN A 164 -16.39 -8.46 4.83
CA ASN A 164 -15.67 -9.70 4.59
C ASN A 164 -14.63 -9.57 3.46
N GLU A 165 -14.94 -8.84 2.39
CA GLU A 165 -13.98 -8.59 1.30
C GLU A 165 -12.85 -7.66 1.74
N ILE A 166 -13.17 -6.62 2.52
CA ILE A 166 -12.15 -5.74 3.10
C ILE A 166 -11.20 -6.55 3.99
N LEU A 167 -11.74 -7.40 4.86
CA LEU A 167 -10.95 -8.30 5.70
C LEU A 167 -10.13 -9.28 4.86
N PHE A 168 -10.71 -9.84 3.79
CA PHE A 168 -10.01 -10.73 2.88
C PHE A 168 -8.82 -10.04 2.21
N VAL A 169 -8.97 -8.80 1.74
CA VAL A 169 -7.87 -7.99 1.20
C VAL A 169 -6.80 -7.77 2.27
N CYS A 170 -7.19 -7.38 3.49
CA CYS A 170 -6.25 -7.19 4.60
C CYS A 170 -5.49 -8.48 4.97
N VAL A 171 -6.14 -9.65 5.01
CA VAL A 171 -5.48 -10.93 5.29
C VAL A 171 -4.51 -11.31 4.17
N ASN A 172 -4.93 -11.14 2.91
CA ASN A 172 -4.06 -11.41 1.78
C ASN A 172 -2.85 -10.47 1.70
N LYS A 173 -2.97 -9.24 2.21
CA LYS A 173 -1.83 -8.33 2.36
C LYS A 173 -0.73 -8.91 3.27
N VAL A 174 -1.10 -9.67 4.30
CA VAL A 174 -0.13 -10.38 5.16
C VAL A 174 0.56 -11.50 4.38
N MET A 175 -0.18 -12.25 3.56
CA MET A 175 0.40 -13.27 2.68
C MET A 175 1.37 -12.67 1.65
N VAL A 176 1.05 -11.49 1.10
CA VAL A 176 1.96 -10.75 0.20
C VAL A 176 3.26 -10.40 0.93
N SER A 177 3.16 -9.93 2.19
CA SER A 177 4.33 -9.63 3.02
C SER A 177 5.18 -10.87 3.31
N LEU A 178 4.56 -12.05 3.46
CA LEU A 178 5.25 -13.34 3.60
C LEU A 178 6.01 -13.71 2.32
N VAL A 179 5.37 -13.62 1.15
CA VAL A 179 6.01 -13.94 -0.14
C VAL A 179 7.19 -13.01 -0.42
N SER A 180 7.02 -11.71 -0.11
CA SER A 180 8.10 -10.73 -0.16
C SER A 180 9.28 -11.08 0.75
N ALA A 181 9.00 -11.45 2.01
CA ALA A 181 10.03 -11.87 2.95
C ALA A 181 10.75 -13.16 2.50
N ALA A 182 10.01 -14.13 1.94
CA ALA A 182 10.60 -15.34 1.39
C ALA A 182 11.53 -15.03 0.20
N CYS A 183 11.13 -14.11 -0.68
CA CYS A 183 11.98 -13.65 -1.78
C CYS A 183 13.28 -13.02 -1.27
N TRP A 184 13.22 -12.23 -0.20
CA TRP A 184 14.42 -11.68 0.44
C TRP A 184 15.36 -12.77 0.97
N VAL A 185 14.82 -13.76 1.68
CA VAL A 185 15.61 -14.88 2.23
C VAL A 185 16.32 -15.66 1.12
N LEU A 186 15.66 -15.85 -0.02
CA LEU A 186 16.24 -16.52 -1.19
C LEU A 186 17.37 -15.72 -1.87
N LEU A 187 17.28 -14.38 -1.85
CA LEU A 187 18.29 -13.50 -2.45
C LEU A 187 19.55 -13.36 -1.57
N MET A 188 19.40 -13.42 -0.26
CA MET A 188 20.45 -13.10 0.71
C MET A 188 20.92 -14.32 1.51
N GLN A 189 20.97 -15.49 0.86
CA GLN A 189 21.11 -16.87 1.38
C GLN A 189 22.01 -17.05 2.61
N ASP A 190 23.07 -16.25 2.76
CA ASP A 190 24.05 -16.34 3.85
C ASP A 190 23.71 -15.50 5.10
N SER A 191 22.68 -14.65 5.05
CA SER A 191 22.33 -13.70 6.12
C SER A 191 21.03 -14.06 6.83
N TRP A 192 20.97 -15.30 7.35
CA TRP A 192 19.80 -15.86 8.04
C TRP A 192 19.25 -14.95 9.15
N PHE A 193 20.12 -14.24 9.88
CA PHE A 193 19.74 -13.28 10.92
C PHE A 193 19.06 -12.02 10.36
N ALA A 194 19.53 -11.50 9.22
CA ALA A 194 18.90 -10.38 8.53
C ALA A 194 17.54 -10.80 7.93
N GLY A 195 17.46 -12.02 7.40
CA GLY A 195 16.22 -12.63 6.93
C GLY A 195 15.16 -12.77 8.04
N PHE A 196 15.55 -13.25 9.22
CA PHE A 196 14.64 -13.38 10.36
C PHE A 196 14.09 -12.01 10.82
N ASN A 197 14.94 -10.99 10.92
CA ASN A 197 14.50 -9.63 11.27
C ASN A 197 13.54 -9.05 10.23
N ILE A 198 13.81 -9.25 8.94
CA ILE A 198 12.91 -8.80 7.87
C ILE A 198 11.59 -9.54 7.91
N LEU A 199 11.60 -10.85 8.18
CA LEU A 199 10.38 -11.64 8.31
C LEU A 199 9.54 -11.17 9.50
N LEU A 200 10.16 -10.93 10.65
CA LEU A 200 9.49 -10.45 11.87
C LEU A 200 8.93 -9.03 11.66
N PHE A 201 9.69 -8.16 11.01
CA PHE A 201 9.21 -6.84 10.59
C PHE A 201 8.03 -6.94 9.62
N ARG A 202 8.11 -7.76 8.57
CA ARG A 202 7.07 -7.91 7.53
C ARG A 202 5.79 -8.56 8.04
N LEU A 203 5.89 -9.41 9.07
CA LEU A 203 4.76 -10.14 9.65
C LEU A 203 4.07 -9.42 10.79
N ILE A 204 4.82 -8.66 11.59
CA ILE A 204 4.30 -8.06 12.82
C ILE A 204 4.24 -6.55 12.67
N ALA A 205 5.37 -5.90 12.39
CA ALA A 205 5.43 -4.44 12.34
C ALA A 205 4.73 -3.84 11.11
N TRP A 206 5.01 -4.39 9.92
CA TRP A 206 4.47 -3.84 8.69
C TRP A 206 2.94 -3.92 8.60
N PRO A 207 2.28 -5.02 8.99
CA PRO A 207 0.81 -5.08 8.96
C PRO A 207 0.17 -4.10 9.96
N LEU A 208 0.77 -3.90 11.14
CA LEU A 208 0.27 -2.94 12.12
C LEU A 208 0.34 -1.49 11.60
N VAL A 209 1.31 -1.17 10.74
CA VAL A 209 1.46 0.15 10.09
C VAL A 209 0.54 0.27 8.86
N SER A 210 0.54 -0.73 7.98
CA SER A 210 -0.09 -0.67 6.66
C SER A 210 -1.59 -0.96 6.65
N LEU A 211 -2.05 -1.92 7.46
CA LEU A 211 -3.45 -2.36 7.44
C LEU A 211 -4.43 -1.25 7.82
N PRO A 212 -4.18 -0.39 8.83
CA PRO A 212 -5.09 0.72 9.13
C PRO A 212 -5.28 1.67 7.96
N VAL A 213 -4.21 1.93 7.19
CA VAL A 213 -4.25 2.81 6.01
C VAL A 213 -5.03 2.17 4.87
N ILE A 214 -4.75 0.89 4.58
CA ILE A 214 -5.46 0.11 3.56
C ILE A 214 -6.96 0.02 3.88
N PHE A 215 -7.28 -0.29 5.13
CA PHE A 215 -8.65 -0.42 5.60
C PHE A 215 -9.42 0.90 5.48
N LEU A 216 -8.81 2.00 5.94
CA LEU A 216 -9.41 3.33 5.81
C LEU A 216 -9.64 3.73 4.35
N LEU A 217 -8.65 3.47 3.48
CA LEU A 217 -8.75 3.74 2.04
C LEU A 217 -9.95 2.98 1.43
N LEU A 218 -10.08 1.68 1.73
CA LEU A 218 -11.19 0.85 1.23
C LEU A 218 -12.55 1.36 1.71
N ILE A 219 -12.67 1.72 2.99
CA ILE A 219 -13.91 2.29 3.54
C ILE A 219 -14.27 3.58 2.81
N ILE A 220 -13.31 4.50 2.66
CA ILE A 220 -13.53 5.77 1.98
C ILE A 220 -14.01 5.55 0.54
N LEU A 221 -13.30 4.72 -0.22
CA LEU A 221 -13.64 4.44 -1.62
C LEU A 221 -15.00 3.73 -1.76
N SER A 222 -15.33 2.80 -0.85
CA SER A 222 -16.64 2.14 -0.83
C SER A 222 -17.77 3.14 -0.58
N SER A 223 -17.55 4.12 0.30
CA SER A 223 -18.55 5.15 0.61
C SER A 223 -18.80 6.09 -0.58
N ASP A 224 -17.74 6.49 -1.29
CA ASP A 224 -17.85 7.34 -2.48
C ASP A 224 -18.54 6.62 -3.64
N TYR A 225 -18.26 5.34 -3.82
CA TYR A 225 -18.91 4.53 -4.84
C TYR A 225 -20.42 4.40 -4.58
N ARG A 226 -20.81 4.04 -3.35
CA ARG A 226 -22.22 3.98 -2.95
C ARG A 226 -22.94 5.29 -3.21
N GLN A 227 -22.28 6.41 -2.92
CA GLN A 227 -22.86 7.73 -3.14
C GLN A 227 -23.01 8.10 -4.63
N CYS A 228 -22.07 7.74 -5.52
CA CYS A 228 -22.29 7.90 -6.98
C CYS A 228 -23.49 7.05 -7.42
N ARG A 229 -23.53 5.78 -6.99
CA ARG A 229 -24.59 4.84 -7.37
C ARG A 229 -25.98 5.35 -6.98
N THR A 230 -26.17 5.82 -5.75
CA THR A 230 -27.45 6.38 -5.31
C THR A 230 -27.89 7.59 -6.15
N HIS A 231 -26.96 8.38 -6.67
CA HIS A 231 -27.28 9.50 -7.55
C HIS A 231 -27.54 9.08 -9.01
N CYS A 232 -27.04 7.93 -9.43
CA CYS A 232 -27.24 7.40 -10.78
C CYS A 232 -28.56 6.62 -10.93
N TYR A 233 -29.06 6.02 -9.85
CA TYR A 233 -30.23 5.12 -9.86
C TYR A 233 -31.41 5.59 -8.98
N GLY A 234 -31.25 6.67 -8.22
CA GLY A 234 -32.31 7.30 -7.41
C GLY A 234 -32.83 8.57 -8.05
#